data_AF-A0A419ASD3-F1
#
_entry.id   AF-A0A419ASD3-F1
#
_cell.length_a   1.000
_cell.length_b   1.000
_cell.length_c   1.000
_cell.angle_alpha   90.00
_cell.angle_beta   90.00
_cell.angle_gamma   90.00
#
_symmetry.space_group_name_H-M   'P 1'
#
loop_
_entity.id
_entity.type
_entity.pdbx_description
1 polymer ?
#
loop_
_entity_poly.entity_id
_entity_poly.type
_entity_poly.pdbx_seq_one_letter_code
_entity_poly.pdbx_strand_id
1 'polypeptide(L)'
;MSLRSYLRVKSFDQTVLEQHCSRFAEGKIITTQPNCRYLHVFLHNEQEEEAEAFFDVDVWLREINSHLPGVPWIQVPVDYLVRWLATMQLAFMLEETVWYVHHLALPTLSLPEKLLSLPTQPCPLLCLTWPSGYTEGDMDRLWLKALPFTLQYVLGHSQLALSVLMDVSVGDLLLIKTYSPILTIEGDRSFRFSYQNQEVIVEEQLNELQEDYCGEEEIFFDWSNIPVNIEFVLDNHSMALADLENIRVGSSLPLRSDAEKNVKIYLNRKYFAHGELVALENGSLAVEIYQLGKFSGSETSYSDA
;
A
#
# COMPACT_ATOMS: atom_id res chain seq x y z
N MET A 1 -24.82 4.80 -21.06
CA MET A 1 -24.47 4.05 -19.85
C MET A 1 -22.97 4.22 -19.60
N SER A 2 -22.59 4.70 -18.43
CA SER A 2 -21.23 5.18 -18.15
C SER A 2 -20.33 4.04 -17.67
N LEU A 3 -19.34 3.66 -18.48
CA LEU A 3 -18.28 2.69 -18.16
C LEU A 3 -17.35 3.14 -17.01
N ARG A 4 -17.53 4.36 -16.50
CA ARG A 4 -16.69 4.96 -15.44
C ARG A 4 -16.87 4.36 -14.05
N SER A 5 -17.94 3.58 -13.80
CA SER A 5 -18.18 3.00 -12.47
C SER A 5 -17.36 1.74 -12.20
N TYR A 6 -16.81 1.08 -13.22
CA TYR A 6 -16.03 -0.15 -13.09
C TYR A 6 -14.53 0.08 -13.01
N LEU A 7 -14.07 1.33 -13.14
CA LEU A 7 -12.65 1.72 -13.14
C LEU A 7 -12.20 2.40 -11.84
N ARG A 8 -12.98 2.28 -10.76
CA ARG A 8 -12.51 2.68 -9.43
C ARG A 8 -11.84 1.48 -8.78
N VAL A 9 -10.53 1.59 -8.54
CA VAL A 9 -9.82 0.73 -7.58
C VAL A 9 -10.59 0.83 -6.26
N LYS A 10 -11.30 -0.25 -5.91
CA LYS A 10 -11.95 -0.35 -4.60
C LYS A 10 -10.82 -0.57 -3.59
N SER A 11 -10.83 0.19 -2.50
CA SER A 11 -9.92 -0.02 -1.38
C SER A 11 -9.98 -1.51 -0.97
N PHE A 12 -8.82 -2.12 -0.69
CA PHE A 12 -8.71 -3.55 -0.34
C PHE A 12 -9.71 -3.98 0.74
N ASP A 13 -9.89 -3.16 1.78
CA ASP A 13 -10.88 -3.38 2.84
C ASP A 13 -12.30 -3.55 2.28
N GLN A 14 -12.66 -2.78 1.24
CA GLN A 14 -13.97 -2.83 0.62
C GLN A 14 -14.15 -4.10 -0.22
N THR A 15 -13.09 -4.63 -0.84
CA THR A 15 -13.12 -5.88 -1.61
C THR A 15 -13.20 -7.10 -0.70
N VAL A 16 -12.46 -7.10 0.42
CA VAL A 16 -12.51 -8.14 1.45
C VAL A 16 -13.89 -8.17 2.12
N LEU A 17 -14.41 -7.01 2.53
CA LEU A 17 -15.76 -6.90 3.12
C LEU A 17 -16.86 -7.33 2.14
N GLU A 18 -16.76 -6.99 0.85
CA GLU A 18 -17.72 -7.41 -0.17
C GLU A 18 -17.69 -8.93 -0.41
N GLN A 19 -16.51 -9.55 -0.40
CA GLN A 19 -16.36 -11.01 -0.49
C GLN A 19 -16.95 -11.72 0.74
N HIS A 20 -16.66 -11.25 1.96
CA HIS A 20 -17.23 -11.83 3.18
C HIS A 20 -18.74 -11.56 3.31
N CYS A 21 -19.24 -10.39 2.90
CA CYS A 21 -20.66 -10.07 2.87
C CYS A 21 -21.45 -10.99 1.92
N SER A 22 -20.84 -11.44 0.82
CA SER A 22 -21.48 -12.39 -0.10
C SER A 22 -21.62 -13.82 0.48
N ARG A 23 -20.87 -14.13 1.56
CA ARG A 23 -20.85 -15.45 2.21
C ARG A 23 -21.92 -15.59 3.30
N PHE A 24 -22.22 -14.52 4.03
CA PHE A 24 -23.27 -14.52 5.04
C PHE A 24 -24.55 -13.93 4.43
N ALA A 25 -25.60 -14.76 4.28
CA ALA A 25 -26.85 -14.36 3.60
C ALA A 25 -27.54 -13.11 4.20
N GLU A 26 -27.23 -12.78 5.46
CA GLU A 26 -27.73 -11.59 6.16
C GLU A 26 -26.64 -10.61 6.64
N GLY A 27 -25.37 -10.86 6.27
CA GLY A 27 -24.26 -9.97 6.62
C GLY A 27 -24.40 -8.62 5.90
N LYS A 28 -24.19 -7.51 6.61
CA LYS A 28 -24.28 -6.16 6.02
C LYS A 28 -23.01 -5.38 6.27
N ILE A 29 -22.47 -4.73 5.24
CA ILE A 29 -21.39 -3.76 5.43
C ILE A 29 -22.00 -2.51 6.04
N ILE A 30 -21.56 -2.14 7.24
CA ILE A 30 -22.03 -0.94 7.93
C ILE A 30 -20.90 0.07 8.06
N THR A 31 -21.27 1.35 8.02
CA THR A 31 -20.36 2.45 8.34
C THR A 31 -20.34 2.64 9.86
N THR A 32 -19.15 2.66 10.46
CA THR A 32 -19.00 2.84 11.91
C THR A 32 -19.50 4.22 12.33
N GLN A 33 -20.29 4.29 13.40
CA GLN A 33 -20.82 5.56 13.90
C GLN A 33 -19.90 6.11 14.99
N PRO A 34 -19.43 7.36 14.90
CA PRO A 34 -18.47 7.92 15.86
C PRO A 34 -19.02 8.09 17.28
N ASN A 35 -20.35 8.02 17.46
CA ASN A 35 -21.01 8.19 18.76
C ASN A 35 -21.32 6.86 19.48
N CYS A 36 -20.93 5.72 18.91
CA CYS A 36 -21.16 4.40 19.50
C CYS A 36 -19.98 3.96 20.38
N ARG A 37 -20.30 3.24 21.46
CA ARG A 37 -19.31 2.76 22.45
C ARG A 37 -18.83 1.36 22.09
N TYR A 38 -18.00 1.27 21.05
CA TYR A 38 -17.48 -0.02 20.57
C TYR A 38 -16.41 -0.59 21.51
N LEU A 39 -16.51 -1.90 21.77
CA LEU A 39 -15.45 -2.68 22.39
C LEU A 39 -14.85 -3.66 21.41
N HIS A 40 -13.56 -3.91 21.57
CA HIS A 40 -12.83 -4.95 20.87
C HIS A 40 -12.92 -6.27 21.65
N VAL A 41 -13.34 -7.34 20.98
CA VAL A 41 -13.45 -8.69 21.53
C VAL A 41 -12.59 -9.65 20.75
N PHE A 42 -11.92 -10.51 21.50
CA PHE A 42 -11.24 -11.68 20.98
C PHE A 42 -12.04 -12.90 21.41
N LEU A 43 -12.40 -13.70 20.42
CA LEU A 43 -13.35 -14.80 20.51
C LEU A 43 -12.65 -16.09 20.11
N HIS A 44 -13.07 -17.19 20.72
CA HIS A 44 -12.65 -18.53 20.32
C HIS A 44 -13.84 -19.49 20.29
N ASN A 45 -13.81 -20.48 19.41
CA ASN A 45 -14.83 -21.52 19.35
C ASN A 45 -14.31 -22.85 19.93
N GLU A 46 -15.18 -23.87 19.96
CA GLU A 46 -14.81 -25.23 20.42
C GLU A 46 -13.77 -25.92 19.53
N GLN A 47 -13.52 -25.40 18.33
CA GLN A 47 -12.51 -25.87 17.38
C GLN A 47 -11.17 -25.14 17.55
N GLU A 48 -11.01 -24.34 18.61
CA GLU A 48 -9.84 -23.48 18.88
C GLU A 48 -9.55 -22.45 17.77
N GLU A 49 -10.52 -22.13 16.92
CA GLU A 49 -10.38 -21.03 15.97
C GLU A 49 -10.50 -19.69 16.73
N GLU A 50 -9.61 -18.75 16.42
CA GLU A 50 -9.62 -17.39 17.00
C GLU A 50 -10.28 -16.40 16.03
N ALA A 51 -11.09 -15.49 16.57
CA ALA A 51 -11.74 -14.41 15.83
C ALA A 51 -11.61 -13.07 16.56
N GLU A 52 -11.45 -12.01 15.80
CA GLU A 52 -11.45 -10.63 16.30
C GLU A 52 -12.68 -9.89 15.78
N ALA A 53 -13.42 -9.27 16.70
CA ALA A 53 -14.60 -8.49 16.34
C ALA A 53 -14.81 -7.32 17.28
N PHE A 54 -15.70 -6.43 16.89
CA PHE A 54 -16.15 -5.29 17.66
C PHE A 54 -17.64 -5.41 17.91
N PHE A 55 -18.12 -4.92 19.04
CA PHE A 55 -19.56 -4.84 19.29
C PHE A 55 -19.91 -3.56 20.03
N ASP A 56 -21.15 -3.10 19.84
CA ASP A 56 -21.69 -1.96 20.57
C ASP A 56 -22.19 -2.43 21.95
N VAL A 57 -21.53 -1.94 23.00
CA VAL A 57 -21.84 -2.31 24.39
C VAL A 57 -23.24 -1.89 24.79
N ASP A 58 -23.72 -0.75 24.30
CA ASP A 58 -25.02 -0.23 24.69
C ASP A 58 -26.15 -1.07 24.08
N VAL A 59 -25.92 -1.66 22.90
CA VAL A 59 -26.84 -2.62 22.28
C VAL A 59 -26.81 -3.94 23.05
N TRP A 60 -25.62 -4.45 23.35
CA TRP A 60 -25.48 -5.71 24.09
C TRP A 60 -26.12 -5.66 25.48
N LEU A 61 -25.89 -4.58 26.25
CA LEU A 61 -26.47 -4.41 27.59
C LEU A 61 -27.99 -4.31 27.57
N ARG A 62 -28.56 -3.74 26.50
CA ARG A 62 -30.00 -3.63 26.30
C ARG A 62 -30.63 -5.00 26.05
N GLU A 63 -30.02 -5.82 25.20
CA GLU A 63 -30.52 -7.15 24.84
C GLU A 63 -30.41 -8.14 26.01
N ILE A 64 -29.30 -8.10 26.75
CA ILE A 64 -29.09 -8.98 27.91
C ILE A 64 -29.88 -8.53 29.15
N ASN A 65 -30.45 -7.31 29.11
CA ASN A 65 -31.23 -6.71 30.19
C ASN A 65 -30.50 -6.74 31.56
N SER A 66 -29.18 -6.55 31.54
CA SER A 66 -28.34 -6.61 32.74
C SER A 66 -28.21 -5.23 33.39
N HIS A 67 -28.93 -5.02 34.49
CA HIS A 67 -28.86 -3.75 35.20
C HIS A 67 -27.68 -3.72 36.18
N LEU A 68 -26.87 -2.67 36.09
CA LEU A 68 -25.97 -2.30 37.19
C LEU A 68 -26.81 -1.81 38.38
N PRO A 69 -26.52 -2.23 39.62
CA PRO A 69 -27.30 -1.83 40.78
C PRO A 69 -27.21 -0.31 41.00
N GLY A 70 -28.31 0.39 40.68
CA GLY A 70 -28.49 1.81 40.99
C GLY A 70 -27.83 2.83 40.07
N VAL A 71 -27.18 2.40 38.96
CA VAL A 71 -26.50 3.32 38.03
C VAL A 71 -26.88 3.00 36.57
N PRO A 72 -27.32 3.99 35.77
CA PRO A 72 -27.52 3.81 34.33
C PRO A 72 -26.17 3.54 33.64
N TRP A 73 -26.04 2.41 32.93
CA TRP A 73 -24.80 2.02 32.24
C TRP A 73 -24.29 3.09 31.25
N ILE A 74 -25.17 3.94 30.73
CA ILE A 74 -24.82 5.01 29.79
C ILE A 74 -23.94 6.10 30.43
N GLN A 75 -23.97 6.22 31.76
CA GLN A 75 -23.16 7.17 32.53
C GLN A 75 -21.84 6.55 33.03
N VAL A 76 -21.68 5.24 32.85
CA VAL A 76 -20.51 4.50 33.34
C VAL A 76 -19.40 4.57 32.28
N PRO A 77 -18.16 4.95 32.63
CA PRO A 77 -17.03 4.97 31.70
C PRO A 77 -16.76 3.61 31.03
N VAL A 78 -16.30 3.63 29.77
CA VAL A 78 -16.11 2.41 28.95
C VAL A 78 -15.07 1.48 29.57
N ASP A 79 -14.00 2.02 30.13
CA ASP A 79 -12.95 1.25 30.80
C ASP A 79 -13.45 0.50 32.06
N TYR A 80 -14.49 1.02 32.72
CA TYR A 80 -15.14 0.31 33.82
C TYR A 80 -16.04 -0.82 33.28
N LEU A 81 -16.78 -0.55 32.20
CA LEU A 81 -17.60 -1.58 31.55
C LEU A 81 -16.74 -2.74 31.03
N VAL A 82 -15.56 -2.48 30.46
CA VAL A 82 -14.61 -3.54 30.05
C VAL A 82 -14.26 -4.44 31.23
N ARG A 83 -13.86 -3.85 32.35
CA ARG A 83 -13.47 -4.62 33.55
C ARG A 83 -14.62 -5.42 34.12
N TRP A 84 -15.82 -4.84 34.14
CA TRP A 84 -17.01 -5.53 34.63
C TRP A 84 -17.44 -6.66 33.68
N LEU A 85 -17.49 -6.41 32.37
CA LEU A 85 -17.81 -7.42 31.36
C LEU A 85 -16.77 -8.55 31.32
N ALA A 86 -15.50 -8.26 31.59
CA ALA A 86 -14.46 -9.28 31.70
C ALA A 86 -14.66 -10.24 32.89
N THR A 87 -15.48 -9.88 33.87
CA THR A 87 -15.90 -10.82 34.94
C THR A 87 -17.03 -11.75 34.50
N MET A 88 -17.62 -11.51 33.32
CA MET A 88 -18.68 -12.32 32.74
C MET A 88 -18.13 -13.24 31.65
N GLN A 89 -18.67 -14.45 31.55
CA GLN A 89 -18.42 -15.33 30.40
C GLN A 89 -19.36 -14.94 29.27
N LEU A 90 -18.90 -14.03 28.41
CA LEU A 90 -19.65 -13.60 27.24
C LEU A 90 -19.55 -14.66 26.15
N ALA A 91 -20.66 -14.91 25.46
CA ALA A 91 -20.71 -15.80 24.30
C ALA A 91 -21.60 -15.19 23.21
N PHE A 92 -21.20 -15.40 21.97
CA PHE A 92 -21.92 -14.97 20.78
C PHE A 92 -22.23 -16.19 19.92
N MET A 93 -23.47 -16.28 19.44
CA MET A 93 -23.89 -17.34 18.52
C MET A 93 -23.92 -16.78 17.11
N LEU A 94 -23.20 -17.43 16.18
CA LEU A 94 -23.29 -17.19 14.76
C LEU A 94 -23.73 -18.49 14.08
N GLU A 95 -24.89 -18.47 13.41
CA GLU A 95 -25.50 -19.67 12.82
C GLU A 95 -25.70 -20.79 13.86
N GLU A 96 -24.86 -21.84 13.83
CA GLU A 96 -24.89 -22.97 14.78
C GLU A 96 -23.66 -23.02 15.70
N THR A 97 -22.72 -22.08 15.55
CA THR A 97 -21.45 -22.08 16.28
C THR A 97 -21.46 -21.07 17.42
N VAL A 98 -21.04 -21.51 18.61
CA VAL A 98 -20.87 -20.65 19.79
C VAL A 98 -19.43 -20.18 19.88
N TRP A 99 -19.26 -18.87 20.00
CA TRP A 99 -17.99 -18.17 20.15
C TRP A 99 -17.89 -17.57 21.54
N TYR A 100 -16.94 -18.03 22.34
CA TYR A 100 -16.70 -17.55 23.69
C TYR A 100 -15.71 -16.39 23.66
N VAL A 101 -15.98 -15.33 24.43
CA VAL A 101 -15.04 -14.22 24.57
C VAL A 101 -13.98 -14.60 25.59
N HIS A 102 -12.71 -14.59 25.19
CA HIS A 102 -11.59 -14.78 26.11
C HIS A 102 -10.92 -13.46 26.51
N HIS A 103 -11.05 -12.41 25.69
CA HIS A 103 -10.46 -11.11 26.00
C HIS A 103 -11.31 -9.93 25.49
N LEU A 104 -11.37 -8.87 26.30
CA LEU A 104 -12.05 -7.61 26.02
C LEU A 104 -11.07 -6.45 26.13
N ALA A 105 -11.05 -5.57 25.13
CA ALA A 105 -10.19 -4.40 25.11
C ALA A 105 -10.94 -3.16 24.60
N LEU A 106 -10.39 -2.00 24.93
CA LEU A 106 -10.75 -0.77 24.24
C LEU A 106 -10.10 -0.78 22.84
N PRO A 107 -10.76 -0.23 21.81
CA PRO A 107 -10.14 -0.05 20.51
C PRO A 107 -8.90 0.84 20.67
N THR A 108 -7.71 0.31 20.37
CA THR A 108 -6.44 1.05 20.46
C THR A 108 -6.21 1.96 19.25
N LEU A 109 -6.91 1.67 18.15
CA LEU A 109 -6.87 2.39 16.88
C LEU A 109 -8.27 2.96 16.58
N SER A 110 -8.32 4.07 15.84
CA SER A 110 -9.58 4.58 15.29
C SER A 110 -10.23 3.52 14.41
N LEU A 111 -11.47 3.14 14.73
CA LEU A 111 -12.18 2.09 14.00
C LEU A 111 -12.23 2.39 12.50
N PRO A 112 -12.03 1.38 11.64
CA PRO A 112 -12.20 1.52 10.19
C PRO A 112 -13.58 2.09 9.85
N GLU A 113 -13.67 2.88 8.78
CA GLU A 113 -14.93 3.51 8.36
C GLU A 113 -16.00 2.49 7.95
N LYS A 114 -15.61 1.28 7.51
CA LYS A 114 -16.52 0.22 7.06
C LYS A 114 -16.15 -1.10 7.75
N LEU A 115 -17.13 -1.78 8.33
CA LEU A 115 -17.00 -3.08 8.95
C LEU A 115 -18.11 -4.02 8.49
N LEU A 116 -17.86 -5.32 8.51
CA LEU A 116 -18.86 -6.35 8.25
C LEU A 116 -19.68 -6.59 9.51
N SER A 117 -20.98 -6.33 9.45
CA SER A 117 -21.92 -6.71 10.50
C SER A 117 -22.36 -8.15 10.29
N LEU A 118 -21.99 -9.01 11.23
CA LEU A 118 -22.45 -10.39 11.34
C LEU A 118 -23.72 -10.46 12.21
N PRO A 119 -24.73 -11.25 11.80
CA PRO A 119 -26.01 -11.35 12.50
C PRO A 119 -25.93 -12.28 13.72
N THR A 120 -25.02 -11.98 14.65
CA THR A 120 -24.85 -12.78 15.87
C THR A 120 -25.89 -12.47 16.94
N GLN A 121 -26.18 -13.46 17.78
CA GLN A 121 -26.92 -13.26 19.03
C GLN A 121 -25.94 -13.18 20.22
N PRO A 122 -26.19 -12.33 21.23
CA PRO A 122 -27.38 -11.49 21.43
C PRO A 122 -27.39 -10.18 20.63
N CYS A 123 -26.24 -9.74 20.11
CA CYS A 123 -26.13 -8.53 19.30
C CYS A 123 -25.18 -8.76 18.12
N PRO A 124 -25.28 -7.96 17.04
CA PRO A 124 -24.40 -8.11 15.89
C PRO A 124 -22.94 -7.80 16.24
N LEU A 125 -22.04 -8.64 15.73
CA LEU A 125 -20.59 -8.45 15.78
C LEU A 125 -20.13 -7.74 14.51
N LEU A 126 -19.19 -6.82 14.65
CA LEU A 126 -18.59 -6.06 13.57
C LEU A 126 -17.15 -6.51 13.37
N CYS A 127 -16.80 -7.07 12.23
CA CYS A 127 -15.45 -7.57 11.99
C CYS A 127 -14.90 -7.07 10.65
N LEU A 128 -13.57 -7.08 10.52
CA LEU A 128 -12.92 -6.90 9.21
C LEU A 128 -12.88 -8.22 8.46
N THR A 129 -12.60 -9.30 9.18
CA THR A 129 -12.51 -10.67 8.70
C THR A 129 -13.14 -11.60 9.74
N TRP A 130 -13.60 -12.77 9.32
CA TRP A 130 -14.11 -13.79 10.23
C TRP A 130 -13.51 -15.14 9.85
N PRO A 131 -13.05 -15.97 10.81
CA PRO A 131 -12.56 -17.31 10.51
C PRO A 131 -13.72 -18.11 9.93
N SER A 132 -13.69 -18.30 8.62
CA SER A 132 -14.66 -19.12 7.91
C SER A 132 -13.91 -20.25 7.22
N GLY A 133 -13.43 -21.22 8.00
CA GLY A 133 -12.89 -22.50 7.51
C GLY A 133 -11.73 -22.37 6.52
N TYR A 134 -10.85 -21.39 6.69
CA TYR A 134 -9.58 -21.36 5.99
C TYR A 134 -8.55 -22.13 6.81
N THR A 135 -7.79 -23.01 6.16
CA THR A 135 -6.64 -23.67 6.77
C THR A 135 -5.61 -22.61 7.16
N GLU A 136 -4.85 -22.83 8.24
CA GLU A 136 -3.84 -21.91 8.82
C GLU A 136 -2.88 -21.24 7.80
N GLY A 137 -2.75 -21.77 6.57
CA GLY A 137 -1.96 -21.19 5.50
C GLY A 137 -2.54 -19.96 4.78
N ASP A 138 -3.81 -19.61 4.94
CA ASP A 138 -4.40 -18.43 4.26
C ASP A 138 -4.32 -17.15 5.10
N MET A 139 -4.26 -17.23 6.44
CA MET A 139 -3.96 -16.08 7.30
C MET A 139 -2.54 -15.55 7.06
N ASP A 140 -1.59 -16.45 6.84
CA ASP A 140 -0.22 -16.10 6.45
C ASP A 140 -0.13 -15.42 5.07
N ARG A 141 -1.11 -15.65 4.19
CA ARG A 141 -1.14 -15.02 2.86
C ARG A 141 -1.79 -13.65 2.87
N LEU A 142 -2.65 -13.37 3.84
CA LEU A 142 -3.36 -12.08 3.91
C LEU A 142 -2.42 -10.93 4.32
N TRP A 143 -1.50 -11.16 5.26
CA TRP A 143 -0.51 -10.14 5.60
C TRP A 143 0.51 -9.94 4.47
N LEU A 144 0.92 -11.02 3.78
CA LEU A 144 1.74 -10.93 2.56
C LEU A 144 1.06 -10.05 1.50
N LYS A 145 -0.26 -10.19 1.34
CA LYS A 145 -1.07 -9.38 0.42
C LYS A 145 -1.13 -7.89 0.78
N ALA A 146 -0.93 -7.54 2.05
CA ALA A 146 -0.89 -6.17 2.54
C ALA A 146 0.52 -5.54 2.53
N LEU A 147 1.56 -6.31 2.20
CA LEU A 147 2.93 -5.79 2.14
C LEU A 147 3.04 -4.68 1.08
N PRO A 148 3.56 -3.49 1.45
CA PRO A 148 3.76 -2.41 0.51
C PRO A 148 5.04 -2.63 -0.30
N PHE A 149 4.94 -2.45 -1.61
CA PHE A 149 6.04 -2.48 -2.57
C PHE A 149 6.13 -1.15 -3.30
N THR A 150 7.34 -0.72 -3.63
CA THR A 150 7.57 0.51 -4.39
C THR A 150 7.62 0.20 -5.88
N LEU A 151 6.63 0.71 -6.61
CA LEU A 151 6.65 0.75 -8.07
C LEU A 151 7.35 2.02 -8.54
N GLN A 152 8.20 1.88 -9.55
CA GLN A 152 8.87 3.01 -10.19
C GLN A 152 8.57 2.98 -11.69
N TYR A 153 8.20 4.15 -12.22
CA TYR A 153 7.95 4.35 -13.64
C TYR A 153 9.22 4.92 -14.28
N VAL A 154 10.08 4.04 -14.79
CA VAL A 154 11.35 4.45 -15.43
C VAL A 154 11.05 4.77 -16.90
N LEU A 155 11.41 5.97 -17.36
CA LEU A 155 11.22 6.38 -18.77
C LEU A 155 12.31 5.84 -19.69
N GLY A 156 13.53 5.71 -19.16
CA GLY A 156 14.67 5.29 -19.94
C GLY A 156 15.98 5.60 -19.25
N HIS A 157 17.06 5.45 -20.03
CA HIS A 157 18.42 5.55 -19.53
C HIS A 157 19.32 6.36 -20.47
N SER A 158 20.35 6.92 -19.88
CA SER A 158 21.46 7.56 -20.57
C SER A 158 22.78 7.16 -19.94
N GLN A 159 23.87 7.32 -20.70
CA GLN A 159 25.21 7.14 -20.20
C GLN A 159 26.02 8.40 -20.51
N LEU A 160 26.66 8.95 -19.47
CA LEU A 160 27.56 10.11 -19.54
C LEU A 160 28.83 9.83 -18.74
N ALA A 161 29.92 10.48 -19.12
CA ALA A 161 31.16 10.43 -18.36
C ALA A 161 31.02 11.17 -17.03
N LEU A 162 31.69 10.66 -15.98
CA LEU A 162 31.68 11.26 -14.66
C LEU A 162 32.12 12.74 -14.68
N SER A 163 33.11 13.10 -15.49
CA SER A 163 33.57 14.49 -15.66
C SER A 163 32.44 15.43 -16.07
N VAL A 164 31.60 15.02 -17.02
CA VAL A 164 30.45 15.82 -17.47
C VAL A 164 29.40 15.95 -16.38
N LEU A 165 29.16 14.89 -15.60
CA LEU A 165 28.20 14.90 -14.50
C LEU A 165 28.61 15.81 -13.33
N MET A 166 29.91 16.01 -13.13
CA MET A 166 30.44 16.92 -12.11
C MET A 166 30.15 18.40 -12.40
N ASP A 167 30.02 18.76 -13.68
CA ASP A 167 29.77 20.14 -14.12
C ASP A 167 28.27 20.46 -14.29
N VAL A 168 27.40 19.47 -14.09
CA VAL A 168 25.95 19.63 -14.24
C VAL A 168 25.38 20.62 -13.23
N SER A 169 24.61 21.57 -13.75
CA SER A 169 24.00 22.66 -13.01
C SER A 169 22.48 22.71 -13.18
N VAL A 170 21.82 23.46 -12.29
CA VAL A 170 20.38 23.75 -12.41
C VAL A 170 20.12 24.52 -13.72
N GLY A 171 19.13 24.10 -14.48
CA GLY A 171 18.81 24.58 -15.82
C GLY A 171 19.39 23.75 -16.96
N ASP A 172 20.29 22.80 -16.66
CA ASP A 172 20.83 21.92 -17.69
C ASP A 172 19.80 20.87 -18.14
N LEU A 173 19.90 20.49 -19.42
CA LEU A 173 19.05 19.48 -20.05
C LEU A 173 19.79 18.15 -20.17
N LEU A 174 19.30 17.14 -19.45
CA LEU A 174 19.79 15.77 -19.59
C LEU A 174 18.89 15.00 -20.56
N LEU A 175 19.45 14.68 -21.74
CA LEU A 175 18.76 13.90 -22.77
C LEU A 175 18.52 12.46 -22.31
N ILE A 176 17.35 11.91 -22.60
CA ILE A 176 17.05 10.48 -22.50
C ILE A 176 17.47 9.82 -23.83
N LYS A 177 18.66 9.23 -23.87
CA LYS A 177 19.23 8.62 -25.09
C LYS A 177 18.49 7.35 -25.49
N THR A 178 18.23 6.49 -24.52
CA THR A 178 17.50 5.24 -24.71
C THR A 178 16.16 5.36 -24.03
N TYR A 179 15.12 5.64 -24.82
CA TYR A 179 13.75 5.67 -24.33
C TYR A 179 13.18 4.25 -24.26
N SER A 180 12.96 3.77 -23.05
CA SER A 180 12.60 2.38 -22.74
C SER A 180 11.72 2.38 -21.49
N PRO A 181 10.44 2.80 -21.62
CA PRO A 181 9.54 2.92 -20.48
C PRO A 181 9.26 1.56 -19.85
N ILE A 182 9.78 1.35 -18.64
CA ILE A 182 9.67 0.11 -17.87
C ILE A 182 9.20 0.40 -16.46
N LEU A 183 8.32 -0.48 -15.99
CA LEU A 183 7.86 -0.49 -14.62
C LEU A 183 8.71 -1.47 -13.83
N THR A 184 9.35 -0.96 -12.79
CA THR A 184 10.16 -1.76 -11.88
C THR A 184 9.49 -1.87 -10.51
N ILE A 185 9.59 -3.05 -9.90
CA ILE A 185 9.13 -3.33 -8.54
C ILE A 185 10.38 -3.60 -7.72
N GLU A 186 10.70 -2.73 -6.76
CA GLU A 186 11.92 -2.85 -5.92
C GLU A 186 13.24 -3.05 -6.73
N GLY A 187 13.26 -2.60 -7.99
CA GLY A 187 14.41 -2.71 -8.89
C GLY A 187 14.34 -3.84 -9.92
N ASP A 188 13.39 -4.77 -9.80
CA ASP A 188 13.18 -5.84 -10.78
C ASP A 188 12.27 -5.35 -11.91
N ARG A 189 12.68 -5.63 -13.15
CA ARG A 189 11.98 -5.17 -14.36
C ARG A 189 10.80 -6.09 -14.64
N SER A 190 9.59 -5.61 -14.34
CA SER A 190 8.40 -6.47 -14.38
C SER A 190 7.51 -6.21 -15.60
N PHE A 191 7.39 -4.95 -16.05
CA PHE A 191 6.48 -4.61 -17.16
C PHE A 191 7.04 -3.51 -18.07
N ARG A 192 6.61 -3.50 -19.33
CA ARG A 192 6.74 -2.35 -20.23
C ARG A 192 5.45 -1.55 -20.18
N PHE A 193 5.57 -0.23 -20.15
CA PHE A 193 4.40 0.66 -20.20
C PHE A 193 4.52 1.67 -21.33
N SER A 194 3.39 2.17 -21.82
CA SER A 194 3.36 3.39 -22.63
C SER A 194 2.81 4.54 -21.81
N TYR A 195 3.42 5.71 -22.05
CA TYR A 195 3.00 6.97 -21.47
C TYR A 195 2.31 7.82 -22.54
N GLN A 196 1.00 8.01 -22.43
CA GLN A 196 0.21 8.83 -23.35
C GLN A 196 -0.88 9.58 -22.56
N ASN A 197 -1.10 10.85 -22.88
CA ASN A 197 -2.14 11.69 -22.25
C ASN A 197 -2.11 11.71 -20.71
N GLN A 198 -0.92 11.70 -20.11
CA GLN A 198 -0.73 11.64 -18.64
C GLN A 198 -1.21 10.34 -17.98
N GLU A 199 -1.48 9.29 -18.76
CA GLU A 199 -1.82 7.97 -18.27
C GLU A 199 -0.70 6.98 -18.58
N VAL A 200 -0.44 6.08 -17.62
CA VAL A 200 0.49 4.96 -17.79
C VAL A 200 -0.31 3.71 -18.10
N ILE A 201 -0.08 3.12 -19.28
CA ILE A 201 -0.77 1.91 -19.73
C ILE A 201 0.24 0.77 -19.79
N VAL A 202 -0.05 -0.34 -19.10
CA VAL A 202 0.80 -1.53 -19.13
C VAL A 202 0.62 -2.24 -20.47
N GLU A 203 1.69 -2.45 -21.22
CA GLU A 203 1.64 -3.04 -22.56
C GLU A 203 2.10 -4.49 -22.59
N GLU A 204 3.15 -4.81 -21.82
CA GLU A 204 3.79 -6.12 -21.87
C GLU A 204 4.33 -6.49 -20.49
N GLN A 205 4.26 -7.77 -20.13
CA GLN A 205 4.95 -8.32 -18.96
C GLN A 205 6.31 -8.84 -19.41
N LEU A 206 7.37 -8.39 -18.75
CA LEU A 206 8.74 -8.81 -19.02
C LEU A 206 9.06 -10.03 -18.14
N ASN A 207 9.67 -11.06 -18.72
CA ASN A 207 10.25 -12.16 -17.95
C ASN A 207 11.68 -11.76 -17.55
N GLU A 208 12.12 -12.14 -16.34
CA GLU A 208 13.36 -11.72 -15.64
C GLU A 208 14.70 -11.93 -16.39
N LEU A 209 14.70 -12.43 -17.62
CA LEU A 209 15.91 -12.74 -18.37
C LEU A 209 16.25 -11.63 -19.38
N GLN A 210 16.61 -10.45 -18.88
CA GLN A 210 17.42 -9.51 -19.63
C GLN A 210 18.33 -8.73 -18.68
N GLU A 211 19.39 -9.39 -18.25
CA GLU A 211 20.62 -8.70 -17.89
C GLU A 211 21.10 -7.97 -19.14
N ASP A 212 20.86 -6.66 -19.21
CA ASP A 212 21.59 -5.81 -20.15
C ASP A 212 23.05 -5.81 -19.69
N TYR A 213 23.82 -6.81 -20.12
CA TYR A 213 25.27 -6.77 -20.05
C TYR A 213 25.70 -5.52 -20.83
N CYS A 214 26.07 -4.47 -20.09
CA CYS A 214 26.88 -3.41 -20.62
C CYS A 214 28.17 -4.10 -21.07
N GLY A 215 28.40 -4.18 -22.39
CA GLY A 215 29.54 -4.90 -22.94
C GLY A 215 30.82 -4.48 -22.23
N GLU A 216 31.55 -5.44 -21.67
CA GLU A 216 32.85 -5.20 -21.08
C GLU A 216 33.81 -4.80 -22.20
N GLU A 217 33.91 -3.50 -22.46
CA GLU A 217 35.02 -2.94 -23.22
C GLU A 217 36.22 -2.82 -22.26
N GLU A 218 37.33 -3.46 -22.60
CA GLU A 218 38.62 -3.28 -21.91
C GLU A 218 39.16 -1.87 -22.22
N ILE A 219 38.61 -0.86 -21.56
CA ILE A 219 39.05 0.53 -21.66
C ILE A 219 40.12 0.78 -20.58
N PHE A 220 41.22 1.44 -20.95
CA PHE A 220 42.18 1.94 -19.96
C PHE A 220 41.47 2.81 -18.92
N PHE A 221 41.72 2.54 -17.65
CA PHE A 221 41.03 3.18 -16.53
C PHE A 221 41.42 4.66 -16.39
N ASP A 222 40.62 5.54 -16.98
CA ASP A 222 40.68 6.99 -16.75
C ASP A 222 39.53 7.39 -15.84
N TRP A 223 39.88 7.85 -14.63
CA TRP A 223 38.93 8.31 -13.60
C TRP A 223 37.95 9.37 -14.10
N SER A 224 38.33 10.15 -15.11
CA SER A 224 37.53 11.24 -15.67
C SER A 224 36.49 10.77 -16.69
N ASN A 225 36.70 9.60 -17.28
CA ASN A 225 35.89 9.02 -18.36
C ASN A 225 35.09 7.79 -17.93
N ILE A 226 34.95 7.58 -16.63
CA ILE A 226 34.11 6.50 -16.10
C ILE A 226 32.67 6.70 -16.61
N PRO A 227 32.13 5.76 -17.38
CA PRO A 227 30.75 5.84 -17.84
C PRO A 227 29.81 5.61 -16.66
N VAL A 228 28.88 6.54 -16.45
CA VAL A 228 27.88 6.49 -15.38
C VAL A 228 26.50 6.30 -16.01
N ASN A 229 25.77 5.31 -15.51
CA ASN A 229 24.40 5.05 -15.93
C ASN A 229 23.44 6.01 -15.21
N ILE A 230 22.62 6.67 -16.01
CA ILE A 230 21.63 7.65 -15.59
C ILE A 230 20.26 7.04 -15.84
N GLU A 231 19.42 6.99 -14.81
CA GLU A 231 18.03 6.52 -14.89
C GLU A 231 17.08 7.69 -14.64
N PHE A 232 16.07 7.81 -15.50
CA PHE A 232 15.04 8.84 -15.40
C PHE A 232 13.73 8.20 -14.94
N VAL A 233 13.27 8.58 -13.74
CA VAL A 233 12.08 8.02 -13.10
C VAL A 233 10.99 9.08 -13.07
N LEU A 234 9.92 8.85 -13.82
CA LEU A 234 8.78 9.75 -13.95
C LEU A 234 8.05 9.92 -12.62
N ASP A 235 7.77 8.81 -11.94
CA ASP A 235 7.08 8.82 -10.64
C ASP A 235 7.39 7.54 -9.86
N ASN A 236 7.04 7.54 -8.58
CA ASN A 236 7.04 6.34 -7.76
C ASN A 236 5.78 6.27 -6.89
N HIS A 237 5.27 5.05 -6.71
CA HIS A 237 4.06 4.79 -5.96
C HIS A 237 4.23 3.55 -5.10
N SER A 238 3.77 3.61 -3.84
CA SER A 238 3.71 2.46 -2.96
C SER A 238 2.38 1.75 -3.11
N MET A 239 2.42 0.47 -3.42
CA MET A 239 1.25 -0.35 -3.71
C MET A 239 1.34 -1.70 -3.02
N ALA A 240 0.21 -2.27 -2.59
CA ALA A 240 0.19 -3.56 -1.90
C ALA A 240 0.43 -4.73 -2.86
N LEU A 241 0.95 -5.85 -2.35
CA LEU A 241 1.16 -7.07 -3.16
C LEU A 241 -0.13 -7.55 -3.84
N ALA A 242 -1.27 -7.46 -3.16
CA ALA A 242 -2.56 -7.84 -3.76
C ALA A 242 -2.90 -7.02 -5.02
N ASP A 243 -2.55 -5.74 -5.04
CA ASP A 243 -2.80 -4.87 -6.18
C ASP A 243 -1.77 -5.09 -7.28
N LEU A 244 -0.52 -5.38 -6.92
CA LEU A 244 0.53 -5.81 -7.85
C LEU A 244 0.14 -7.07 -8.62
N GLU A 245 -0.41 -8.06 -7.90
CA GLU A 245 -0.92 -9.30 -8.49
C GLU A 245 -2.06 -9.08 -9.49
N ASN A 246 -2.72 -7.92 -9.46
CA ASN A 246 -3.83 -7.57 -10.35
C ASN A 246 -3.39 -6.75 -11.58
N ILE A 247 -2.12 -6.34 -11.68
CA ILE A 247 -1.62 -5.66 -12.87
C ILE A 247 -1.68 -6.62 -14.06
N ARG A 248 -2.39 -6.20 -15.11
CA ARG A 248 -2.51 -6.91 -16.38
C ARG A 248 -2.18 -5.99 -17.54
N VAL A 249 -1.83 -6.56 -18.68
CA VAL A 249 -1.74 -5.82 -19.94
C VAL A 249 -3.07 -5.08 -20.18
N GLY A 250 -2.98 -3.79 -20.51
CA GLY A 250 -4.09 -2.86 -20.65
C GLY A 250 -4.51 -2.14 -19.36
N SER A 251 -3.88 -2.44 -18.22
CA SER A 251 -4.16 -1.71 -16.97
C SER A 251 -3.67 -0.27 -17.05
N SER A 252 -4.51 0.66 -16.62
CA SER A 252 -4.13 2.05 -16.41
C SER A 252 -3.66 2.21 -14.96
N LEU A 253 -2.43 2.70 -14.78
CA LEU A 253 -1.83 2.89 -13.47
C LEU A 253 -1.87 4.37 -13.07
N PRO A 254 -2.11 4.67 -11.78
CA PRO A 254 -2.19 6.03 -11.31
C PRO A 254 -0.82 6.71 -11.39
N LEU A 255 -0.82 7.91 -11.95
CA LEU A 255 0.33 8.81 -11.98
C LEU A 255 -0.03 10.11 -11.25
N ARG A 256 0.92 10.70 -10.53
CA ARG A 256 0.70 12.03 -9.93
C ARG A 256 0.50 13.08 -11.02
N SER A 257 -0.40 14.02 -10.79
CA SER A 257 -0.73 15.08 -11.76
C SER A 257 0.43 16.04 -12.04
N ASP A 258 1.48 16.03 -11.21
CA ASP A 258 2.70 16.82 -11.34
C ASP A 258 3.95 15.96 -11.60
N ALA A 259 3.79 14.69 -11.99
CA ALA A 259 4.91 13.76 -12.21
C ALA A 259 5.89 14.27 -13.28
N GLU A 260 5.40 14.83 -14.39
CA GLU A 260 6.25 15.39 -15.45
C GLU A 260 7.13 16.53 -14.95
N LYS A 261 6.76 17.22 -13.88
CA LYS A 261 7.51 18.36 -13.31
C LYS A 261 8.48 17.98 -12.20
N ASN A 262 8.45 16.71 -11.79
CA ASN A 262 9.22 16.20 -10.66
C ASN A 262 9.92 14.88 -11.01
N VAL A 263 10.36 14.74 -12.26
CA VAL A 263 11.10 13.56 -12.73
C VAL A 263 12.39 13.45 -11.94
N LYS A 264 12.60 12.29 -11.30
CA LYS A 264 13.79 12.01 -10.50
C LYS A 264 14.87 11.41 -11.38
N ILE A 265 16.10 11.87 -11.17
CA ILE A 265 17.29 11.42 -11.88
C ILE A 265 18.17 10.66 -10.90
N TYR A 266 18.51 9.43 -11.24
CA TYR A 266 19.39 8.57 -10.45
C TYR A 266 20.68 8.28 -11.21
N LEU A 267 21.80 8.31 -10.50
CA LEU A 267 23.10 7.89 -11.00
C LEU A 267 23.47 6.59 -10.30
N ASN A 268 23.62 5.48 -11.03
CA ASN A 268 23.86 4.17 -10.45
C ASN A 268 22.92 3.87 -9.26
N ARG A 269 21.62 4.13 -9.43
CA ARG A 269 20.54 4.00 -8.41
C ARG A 269 20.62 4.96 -7.21
N LYS A 270 21.56 5.91 -7.18
CA LYS A 270 21.61 6.96 -6.14
C LYS A 270 20.91 8.22 -6.64
N TYR A 271 20.05 8.78 -5.80
CA TYR A 271 19.33 10.00 -6.13
C TYR A 271 20.31 11.14 -6.39
N PHE A 272 20.23 11.74 -7.58
CA PHE A 272 21.13 12.80 -8.02
C PHE A 272 20.43 14.14 -8.19
N ALA A 273 19.25 14.17 -8.81
CA ALA A 273 18.55 15.41 -9.11
C ALA A 273 17.05 15.18 -9.34
N HIS A 274 16.29 16.27 -9.44
CA HIS A 274 14.95 16.26 -10.01
C HIS A 274 14.71 17.43 -10.95
N GLY A 275 13.74 17.28 -11.84
CA GLY A 275 13.49 18.22 -12.93
C GLY A 275 12.19 17.98 -13.68
N GLU A 276 12.00 18.74 -14.76
CA GLU A 276 10.83 18.65 -15.64
C GLU A 276 11.15 17.93 -16.95
N LEU A 277 10.26 17.03 -17.37
CA LEU A 277 10.32 16.35 -18.66
C LEU A 277 9.96 17.34 -19.77
N VAL A 278 10.87 17.50 -20.72
CA VAL A 278 10.70 18.36 -21.88
C VAL A 278 10.90 17.59 -23.18
N ALA A 279 10.06 17.87 -24.17
CA ALA A 279 10.22 17.35 -25.52
C ALA A 279 10.97 18.37 -26.39
N LEU A 280 12.07 17.93 -26.99
CA LEU A 280 12.86 18.74 -27.93
C LEU A 280 12.22 18.74 -29.33
N GLU A 281 12.57 19.73 -30.16
CA GLU A 281 12.02 19.88 -31.51
C GLU A 281 12.28 18.66 -32.42
N ASN A 282 13.35 17.93 -32.15
CA ASN A 282 13.72 16.71 -32.89
C ASN A 282 12.94 15.45 -32.43
N GLY A 283 12.00 15.60 -31.47
CA GLY A 283 11.21 14.52 -30.90
C GLY A 283 11.90 13.73 -29.78
N SER A 284 13.14 14.07 -29.42
CA SER A 284 13.81 13.49 -28.26
C SER A 284 13.25 14.04 -26.95
N LEU A 285 13.24 13.21 -25.91
CA LEU A 285 12.89 13.62 -24.56
C LEU A 285 14.15 13.97 -23.76
N ALA A 286 14.05 15.00 -22.94
CA ALA A 286 15.09 15.42 -22.01
C ALA A 286 14.46 15.83 -20.67
N VAL A 287 15.28 15.91 -19.62
CA VAL A 287 14.86 16.43 -18.33
C VAL A 287 15.64 17.69 -18.02
N GLU A 288 14.94 18.80 -17.79
CA GLU A 288 15.52 20.07 -17.32
C GLU A 288 15.69 20.02 -15.81
N ILE A 289 16.92 20.19 -15.33
CA ILE A 289 17.23 20.05 -13.91
C ILE A 289 16.74 21.27 -13.15
N TYR A 290 15.89 21.07 -12.15
CA TYR A 290 15.44 22.13 -11.24
C TYR A 290 16.20 22.13 -9.92
N GLN A 291 16.63 20.96 -9.45
CA GLN A 291 17.38 20.86 -8.21
C GLN A 291 18.33 19.67 -8.22
N LEU A 292 19.53 19.91 -7.73
CA LEU A 292 20.51 18.87 -7.43
C LEU A 292 20.28 18.31 -6.01
N GLY A 293 20.40 16.99 -5.88
CA GLY A 293 20.38 16.27 -4.63
C GLY A 293 21.60 16.65 -3.78
N LYS A 294 21.40 16.78 -2.48
CA LYS A 294 22.52 17.00 -1.56
C LYS A 294 23.31 15.69 -1.46
N PHE A 295 24.50 15.65 -2.05
CA PHE A 295 25.48 14.62 -1.73
C PHE A 295 25.84 14.75 -0.25
N SER A 296 25.27 13.90 0.60
CA SER A 296 25.78 13.68 1.97
C SER A 296 26.99 12.74 1.89
N GLY A 297 28.02 13.17 1.14
CA GLY A 297 29.35 12.61 1.27
C GLY A 297 29.98 13.26 2.48
N SER A 298 30.21 12.47 3.53
CA SER A 298 30.99 12.84 4.69
C SER A 298 32.28 13.56 4.29
N GLU A 299 32.40 14.84 4.63
CA GLU A 299 33.70 15.46 4.87
C GLU A 299 34.33 14.77 6.10
N THR A 300 34.92 13.59 5.91
CA THR A 300 36.05 13.22 6.75
C THR A 300 37.20 14.10 6.32
N SER A 301 37.32 15.22 7.02
CA SER A 301 38.48 16.08 7.01
C SER A 301 39.73 15.22 7.18
N TYR A 302 40.57 15.19 6.15
CA TYR A 302 41.98 14.91 6.35
C TYR A 302 42.51 15.97 7.30
N SER A 303 42.79 15.57 8.54
CA SER A 303 43.65 16.32 9.46
C SER A 303 44.97 15.58 9.51
N ASP A 304 45.89 15.98 8.63
CA ASP A 304 47.31 15.85 8.90
C ASP A 304 47.66 16.72 10.12
N ALA A 305 48.10 16.08 11.20
CA ALA A 305 49.01 16.63 12.21
C ALA A 305 49.65 15.50 13.00
#